data_AF-X1DY34-F1
#
_entry.id   AF-X1DY34-F1
#
_cell.length_a   1.000
_cell.length_b   1.000
_cell.length_c   1.000
_cell.angle_alpha   90.00
_cell.angle_beta   90.00
_cell.angle_gamma   90.00
#
_symmetry.space_group_name_H-M   'P 1'
#
loop_
_entity.id
_entity.type
_entity.pdbx_description
1 polymer ?
#
loop_
_entity_poly.entity_id
_entity_poly.type
_entity_poly.pdbx_seq_one_letter_code
_entity_poly.pdbx_strand_id
1 'polypeptide(L)' 'MVDEEILTFHEITGKGGHRRIYAPKYDEAGSKLFWAKKILKKLSDTWPDATQSAIDSLNA' A
#
# COMPACT_ATOMS: atom_id res chain seq x y z
N MET A 1 -2.31 9.30 2.16
CA MET A 1 -2.45 8.07 1.34
C MET A 1 -1.75 8.14 -0.02
N VAL A 2 -1.53 9.33 -0.60
CA VAL A 2 -0.70 9.46 -1.82
C VAL A 2 0.77 9.19 -1.51
N ASP A 3 1.29 9.71 -0.40
CA ASP A 3 2.67 9.48 0.05
C ASP A 3 2.91 8.02 0.43
N GLU A 4 1.86 7.34 0.90
CA GLU A 4 1.84 5.90 1.13
C GLU A 4 1.64 5.08 -0.14
N GLU A 5 1.67 5.73 -1.31
CA GLU A 5 1.61 5.16 -2.66
C GLU A 5 0.36 4.34 -3.02
N ILE A 6 -0.73 4.43 -2.23
CA ILE A 6 -1.96 3.68 -2.50
C ILE A 6 -2.98 4.48 -3.33
N LEU A 7 -2.92 5.80 -3.25
CA LEU A 7 -3.74 6.69 -4.07
C LEU A 7 -2.87 7.46 -5.06
N THR A 8 -3.46 7.76 -6.21
CA THR A 8 -3.00 8.81 -7.12
C THR A 8 -3.99 9.97 -7.07
N PHE A 9 -3.59 11.11 -7.62
CA PHE A 9 -4.52 12.21 -7.87
C PHE A 9 -4.18 12.89 -9.18
N HIS A 10 -5.18 13.50 -9.79
CA HIS A 10 -4.95 14.53 -10.79
C HIS A 10 -5.46 15.87 -10.25
N GLU A 11 -4.78 16.93 -10.64
CA GLU A 11 -5.11 18.27 -10.23
C GLU A 11 -5.92 18.97 -11.33
N ILE A 12 -7.02 19.58 -10.94
CA ILE A 12 -7.81 20.46 -11.80
C ILE A 12 -7.78 21.87 -11.23
N THR A 13 -7.65 22.85 -12.11
CA THR A 13 -7.66 24.26 -11.75
C THR A 13 -8.85 24.94 -12.41
N GLY A 14 -9.59 25.74 -11.64
CA GLY A 14 -10.71 26.55 -12.16
C GLY A 14 -10.88 27.84 -11.38
N LYS A 15 -11.99 28.57 -11.64
CA LYS A 15 -12.30 29.85 -10.97
C LYS A 15 -12.30 29.77 -9.43
N GLY A 16 -12.46 28.58 -8.87
CA GLY A 16 -12.44 28.32 -7.42
C GLY A 16 -11.12 27.79 -6.86
N GLY A 17 -10.01 27.88 -7.61
CA GLY A 17 -8.68 27.44 -7.17
C GLY A 17 -8.33 26.00 -7.58
N HIS A 18 -7.32 25.45 -6.92
CA HIS A 18 -6.78 24.12 -7.18
C HIS A 18 -7.58 23.05 -6.44
N ARG A 19 -7.98 21.99 -7.15
CA ARG A 19 -8.66 20.83 -6.56
C ARG A 19 -7.94 19.57 -6.98
N ARG A 20 -7.72 18.66 -6.03
CA ARG A 20 -7.19 17.33 -6.27
C ARG A 20 -8.34 16.33 -6.31
N ILE A 21 -8.41 15.54 -7.37
CA ILE A 21 -9.33 14.43 -7.50
C ILE A 21 -8.51 13.15 -7.32
N TYR A 22 -8.80 12.44 -6.25
CA TYR A 22 -8.08 11.22 -5.86
C TYR A 22 -8.70 9.99 -6.49
N ALA A 23 -7.85 9.04 -6.86
CA ALA A 23 -8.25 7.74 -7.38
C ALA A 23 -7.34 6.63 -6.81
N PRO A 24 -7.84 5.39 -6.69
CA PRO A 24 -6.99 4.24 -6.40
C PRO A 24 -5.87 4.13 -7.44
N LYS A 25 -4.64 3.92 -6.97
CA LYS A 25 -3.49 3.69 -7.88
C LYS A 25 -3.51 2.28 -8.47
N TYR A 26 -4.11 1.33 -7.74
CA TYR A 26 -4.17 -0.08 -8.10
C TYR A 26 -5.63 -0.53 -8.20
N ASP A 27 -5.85 -1.62 -8.95
CA ASP A 27 -7.07 -2.39 -8.88
C ASP A 27 -7.15 -3.21 -7.57
N GLU A 28 -8.19 -4.03 -7.41
CA GLU A 28 -8.37 -4.83 -6.19
C GLU A 28 -7.21 -5.81 -5.94
N ALA A 29 -6.78 -6.53 -6.98
CA ALA A 29 -5.68 -7.49 -6.87
C ALA A 29 -4.35 -6.80 -6.53
N GLY A 30 -4.05 -5.69 -7.21
CA GLY A 30 -2.87 -4.88 -6.95
C GLY A 30 -2.89 -4.27 -5.54
N SER A 31 -4.06 -3.83 -5.07
CA SER A 31 -4.23 -3.29 -3.71
C SER A 31 -3.96 -4.37 -2.64
N LYS A 32 -4.46 -5.59 -2.84
CA LYS A 32 -4.19 -6.73 -1.94
C LYS A 32 -2.68 -7.04 -1.89
N LEU A 33 -2.04 -7.11 -3.05
CA LEU A 33 -0.61 -7.38 -3.15
C LEU A 33 0.23 -6.27 -2.49
N PHE A 34 -0.14 -5.01 -2.71
CA PHE A 34 0.51 -3.86 -2.10
C PHE A 34 0.49 -3.96 -0.56
N TRP A 35 -0.68 -4.22 0.02
CA TRP A 35 -0.81 -4.36 1.46
C TRP A 35 -0.05 -5.55 2.02
N ALA A 36 -0.13 -6.71 1.37
CA ALA A 36 0.62 -7.89 1.78
C ALA A 36 2.12 -7.59 1.84
N LYS A 37 2.70 -7.00 0.78
CA LYS A 37 4.12 -6.63 0.75
C LYS A 37 4.48 -5.62 1.83
N LYS A 38 3.68 -4.58 2.01
CA LYS A 38 3.94 -3.52 2.99
C LYS A 38 3.95 -4.05 4.42
N ILE A 39 2.96 -4.89 4.76
CA ILE A 39 2.84 -5.50 6.08
C ILE A 39 3.98 -6.50 6.30
N LEU A 40 4.20 -7.44 5.37
CA LEU A 40 5.26 -8.44 5.49
C LEU A 40 6.64 -7.80 5.61
N LYS A 41 6.92 -6.75 4.83
CA LYS A 41 8.17 -5.99 4.95
C LYS A 41 8.31 -5.38 6.34
N LYS A 42 7.26 -4.69 6.84
CA LYS A 42 7.33 -4.06 8.16
C LYS A 42 7.52 -5.08 9.28
N LEU A 43 6.84 -6.23 9.20
CA LEU A 43 6.97 -7.32 10.15
C LEU A 43 8.38 -7.91 10.10
N SER A 44 8.90 -8.20 8.90
CA SER A 44 10.26 -8.74 8.72
C SER A 44 11.34 -7.79 9.25
N ASP A 45 11.17 -6.48 9.03
CA ASP A 45 12.12 -5.46 9.50
C ASP A 45 12.05 -5.28 11.04
N THR A 46 10.90 -5.58 11.68
CA THR A 46 10.68 -5.36 13.12
C THR A 46 10.91 -6.62 13.96
N TRP A 47 10.48 -7.78 13.46
CA TRP A 47 10.52 -9.08 14.12
C TRP A 47 10.92 -10.17 13.11
N PRO A 48 12.18 -10.21 12.65
CA PRO A 48 12.61 -11.07 11.56
C PRO A 48 12.35 -12.56 11.83
N ASP A 49 12.82 -13.07 12.98
CA ASP A 49 12.73 -14.50 13.29
C ASP A 49 11.29 -14.99 13.47
N ALA A 50 10.47 -14.18 14.16
CA ALA A 50 9.06 -14.50 14.38
C ALA A 50 8.26 -14.43 13.07
N THR A 51 8.56 -13.45 12.21
CA THR A 51 7.90 -13.31 10.90
C THR A 51 8.26 -14.47 9.98
N GLN A 52 9.54 -14.85 9.92
CA GLN A 52 9.99 -15.99 9.11
C GLN A 52 9.37 -17.30 9.60
N SER A 53 9.39 -17.55 10.91
CA SER A 53 8.77 -18.74 11.50
C SER A 53 7.28 -18.85 11.18
N ALA A 54 6.57 -17.72 11.19
CA ALA A 54 5.15 -17.67 10.82
C ALA A 54 4.91 -17.89 9.33
N ILE A 55 5.82 -17.48 8.45
CA ILE A 55 5.73 -17.77 7.01
C ILE A 55 5.98 -19.26 6.75
N ASP A 56 6.97 -19.84 7.41
CA ASP A 56 7.32 -21.25 7.23
C ASP A 56 6.18 -22.18 7.67
N SER A 57 5.48 -21.82 8.75
CA SER A 57 4.34 -22.60 9.24
C SER A 57 3.10 -22.57 8.35
N LEU A 58 2.98 -21.60 7.44
CA LEU A 58 1.89 -21.55 6.45
C LEU A 58 2.14 -22.46 5.24
N ASN A 59 3.40 -22.83 4.99
CA ASN A 59 3.81 -23.67 3.86
C ASN A 59 4.04 -25.14 4.24
N ALA A 60 3.92 -25.47 5.54
CA ALA A 60 4.03 -26.81 6.10
C ALA A 60 2.66 -27.53 6.09
#